data_AF-A0A7C1C235-F1
#
_entry.id   AF-A0A7C1C235-F1
#
_cell.length_a   1.000
_cell.length_b   1.000
_cell.length_c   1.000
_cell.angle_alpha   90.00
_cell.angle_beta   90.00
_cell.angle_gamma   90.00
#
_symmetry.space_group_name_H-M   'P 1'
#
loop_
_entity.id
_entity.type
_entity.pdbx_description
1 polymer ?
#
loop_
_entity_poly.entity_id
_entity_poly.type
_entity_poly.pdbx_seq_one_letter_code
_entity_poly.pdbx_strand_id
1 'polypeptide(L)'
;MAEKISLQDYKKAYREIVKEEERKAFMYHAIIYVVANLLLIIINIVYDPEYLWFIYPLIGWGSGITIHYLFDVRWIEKYLKKREEKAEQKAKEMMAKK
;
A
#
# COMPACT_ATOMS: atom_id res chain seq x y z
N MET A 1 8.00 -36.86 4.55
CA MET A 1 8.27 -36.52 3.14
C MET A 1 7.79 -35.09 2.94
N ALA A 2 8.67 -34.16 2.55
CA ALA A 2 8.24 -32.80 2.27
C ALA A 2 7.29 -32.82 1.08
N GLU A 3 6.04 -32.42 1.28
CA GLU A 3 5.04 -32.32 0.23
C GLU A 3 5.54 -31.28 -0.78
N LYS A 4 5.73 -31.67 -2.04
CA LYS A 4 6.21 -30.76 -3.08
C LYS A 4 5.08 -29.81 -3.45
N ILE A 5 5.14 -28.59 -2.92
CA ILE A 5 4.21 -27.51 -3.22
C ILE A 5 4.34 -27.14 -4.70
N SER A 6 3.22 -27.01 -5.41
CA SER A 6 3.25 -26.53 -6.80
C SER A 6 3.64 -25.05 -6.86
N LEU A 7 4.23 -24.60 -7.97
CA LEU A 7 4.55 -23.18 -8.17
C LEU A 7 3.29 -22.29 -8.11
N GLN A 8 2.14 -22.81 -8.56
CA GLN A 8 0.89 -22.07 -8.54
C GLN A 8 0.37 -21.87 -7.11
N ASP A 9 0.42 -22.92 -6.29
CA ASP A 9 0.01 -22.84 -4.88
C ASP A 9 0.92 -21.90 -4.10
N TYR A 10 2.23 -21.97 -4.33
CA TYR A 10 3.20 -21.04 -3.75
C TYR A 10 2.88 -19.58 -4.11
N LYS A 11 2.67 -19.28 -5.40
CA LYS A 11 2.34 -17.92 -5.84
C LYS A 11 1.04 -17.41 -5.24
N LYS A 12 0.02 -18.27 -5.15
CA LYS A 12 -1.26 -17.92 -4.54
C LYS A 12 -1.07 -17.54 -3.07
N ALA A 13 -0.38 -18.38 -2.29
CA ALA A 13 -0.10 -18.11 -0.89
C ALA A 13 0.72 -16.83 -0.71
N TYR A 14 1.76 -16.63 -1.53
CA TYR A 14 2.57 -15.42 -1.51
C TYR A 14 1.76 -14.15 -1.79
N ARG A 15 0.88 -14.18 -2.80
CA ARG A 15 0.01 -13.02 -3.12
C ARG A 15 -0.91 -12.67 -1.96
N GLU A 16 -1.49 -13.64 -1.27
CA GLU A 16 -2.36 -13.39 -0.13
C GLU A 16 -1.59 -12.76 1.03
N ILE A 17 -0.40 -13.27 1.36
CA ILE A 17 0.47 -12.68 2.39
C ILE A 17 0.77 -11.21 2.07
N VAL A 18 1.23 -10.91 0.85
CA VAL A 18 1.57 -9.54 0.46
C VAL A 18 0.32 -8.64 0.48
N LYS A 19 -0.84 -9.13 0.04
CA LYS A 19 -2.10 -8.39 0.13
C LYS A 19 -2.48 -8.03 1.57
N GLU A 20 -2.29 -8.95 2.51
CA GLU A 20 -2.57 -8.70 3.92
C GLU A 20 -1.60 -7.69 4.54
N GLU A 21 -0.31 -7.80 4.23
CA GLU A 21 0.72 -6.89 4.71
C GLU A 21 0.47 -5.45 4.23
N GLU A 22 0.19 -5.27 2.94
CA GLU A 22 -0.08 -3.95 2.35
C GLU A 22 -1.37 -3.34 2.89
N ARG A 23 -2.41 -4.15 3.14
CA ARG A 23 -3.64 -3.69 3.81
C ARG A 23 -3.37 -3.20 5.23
N LYS A 24 -2.55 -3.93 6.00
CA LYS A 24 -2.17 -3.51 7.36
C LYS A 24 -1.34 -2.23 7.31
N ALA A 25 -0.38 -2.14 6.40
CA ALA A 25 0.43 -0.93 6.20
C ALA A 25 -0.45 0.29 5.87
N PHE A 26 -1.39 0.13 4.94
CA PHE A 26 -2.36 1.18 4.60
C PHE A 26 -3.22 1.58 5.80
N MET A 27 -3.69 0.62 6.59
CA MET A 27 -4.49 0.89 7.79
C MET A 27 -3.71 1.75 8.81
N TYR A 28 -2.43 1.45 9.05
CA TYR A 28 -1.59 2.29 9.92
C TYR A 28 -1.47 3.72 9.40
N HIS A 29 -1.24 3.90 8.10
CA HIS A 29 -1.18 5.24 7.49
C HIS A 29 -2.51 5.99 7.61
N ALA A 30 -3.64 5.31 7.38
CA ALA A 30 -4.97 5.90 7.50
C ALA A 30 -5.26 6.33 8.95
N ILE A 31 -4.90 5.51 9.94
CA ILE A 31 -5.07 5.86 11.36
C ILE A 31 -4.22 7.09 11.72
N ILE A 32 -2.94 7.09 11.35
CA ILE A 32 -2.04 8.22 11.62
C ILE A 32 -2.57 9.49 10.96
N TYR A 33 -3.03 9.39 9.71
CA TYR A 33 -3.63 10.52 8.99
C TYR A 33 -4.85 11.09 9.72
N VAL A 34 -5.77 10.24 10.19
CA VAL A 34 -6.96 10.69 10.93
C VAL A 34 -6.56 11.35 12.24
N VAL A 35 -5.71 10.69 13.05
CA VAL A 35 -5.29 11.22 14.36
C VAL A 35 -4.55 12.55 14.22
N ALA A 36 -3.61 12.63 13.28
CA ALA A 36 -2.85 13.85 13.04
C ALA A 36 -3.75 15.00 12.57
N ASN A 37 -4.66 14.75 11.63
CA ASN A 37 -5.57 15.80 11.15
C ASN A 37 -6.57 16.24 12.21
N LEU A 38 -7.09 15.33 13.04
CA LEU A 38 -7.94 15.70 14.17
C LEU A 38 -7.20 16.63 15.13
N LEU A 39 -5.93 16.35 15.43
CA LEU A 39 -5.10 17.22 16.26
C LEU A 39 -4.90 18.60 15.60
N LEU A 40 -4.58 18.65 14.31
CA LEU A 40 -4.40 19.92 13.58
C LEU A 40 -5.69 20.74 13.52
N ILE A 41 -6.84 20.09 13.34
CA ILE A 41 -8.16 20.74 13.38
C ILE A 41 -8.39 21.39 14.75
N ILE A 42 -8.14 20.66 15.84
CA ILE A 42 -8.30 21.18 17.20
C ILE A 42 -7.37 22.37 17.43
N ILE A 43 -6.09 22.25 17.07
CA ILE A 43 -5.11 23.34 17.20
C ILE A 43 -5.59 24.56 16.43
N ASN A 44 -5.99 24.39 15.17
CA ASN A 44 -6.40 25.52 14.36
C ASN A 44 -7.62 26.24 14.95
N ILE A 45 -8.66 25.51 15.35
CA ILE A 45 -9.89 26.11 15.91
C ILE A 45 -9.60 26.82 17.23
N VAL A 46 -8.69 26.29 18.06
CA VAL A 46 -8.37 26.88 19.38
C VAL A 46 -7.52 28.14 19.25
N TYR A 47 -6.52 28.14 18.37
CA TYR A 47 -5.51 29.21 18.34
C TYR A 47 -5.73 30.24 17.23
N ASP A 48 -6.38 29.88 16.13
CA ASP A 48 -6.61 30.79 14.99
C ASP A 48 -7.92 30.43 14.26
N PRO A 49 -9.08 30.61 14.89
CA PRO A 49 -10.37 30.25 14.29
C PRO A 49 -10.75 31.11 13.09
N GLU A 50 -10.14 32.28 12.91
CA GLU A 50 -10.42 33.18 11.78
C GLU A 50 -9.78 32.67 10.48
N TYR A 51 -8.70 31.88 10.57
CA TYR A 51 -8.01 31.32 9.42
C TYR A 51 -7.84 29.80 9.52
N LEU A 52 -8.66 29.05 8.76
CA LEU A 52 -8.71 27.59 8.79
C LEU A 52 -7.60 26.93 7.94
N TRP A 53 -6.34 27.10 8.34
CA TRP A 53 -5.18 26.48 7.70
C TRP A 53 -5.15 24.94 7.74
N PHE A 54 -5.89 24.26 8.63
CA PHE A 54 -5.92 22.79 8.71
C PHE A 54 -6.40 22.12 7.40
N ILE A 55 -7.11 22.86 6.55
CA ILE A 55 -7.63 22.37 5.27
C ILE A 55 -6.49 21.98 4.32
N TYR A 56 -5.36 22.69 4.36
CA TYR A 56 -4.21 22.40 3.49
C TYR A 56 -3.55 21.05 3.77
N PRO A 57 -3.12 20.72 5.01
CA PRO A 57 -2.60 19.38 5.30
C PRO A 57 -3.67 18.29 5.13
N LEU A 58 -4.95 18.57 5.43
CA LEU A 58 -6.03 17.62 5.22
C LEU A 58 -6.15 17.21 3.74
N ILE A 59 -6.25 18.18 2.83
CA ILE A 59 -6.36 17.89 1.39
C ILE A 59 -5.03 17.35 0.83
N GLY A 60 -3.92 18.00 1.19
CA GLY A 60 -2.58 17.64 0.71
C GLY A 60 -2.21 16.21 1.07
N TRP A 61 -2.27 15.85 2.35
CA TRP A 61 -1.96 14.48 2.79
C TRP A 61 -3.08 13.50 2.41
N GLY A 62 -4.33 13.95 2.35
CA GLY A 62 -5.46 13.12 1.91
C GLY A 62 -5.29 12.61 0.48
N SER A 63 -4.65 13.40 -0.39
CA SER A 63 -4.27 12.95 -1.74
C SER A 63 -3.25 11.81 -1.69
N GLY A 64 -2.27 11.88 -0.78
CA GLY A 64 -1.28 10.81 -0.56
C GLY A 64 -1.93 9.52 -0.07
N ILE A 65 -2.84 9.60 0.92
CA ILE A 65 -3.62 8.45 1.39
C ILE A 65 -4.43 7.82 0.26
N THR A 66 -5.03 8.65 -0.61
CA THR A 66 -5.79 8.16 -1.77
C THR A 66 -4.88 7.38 -2.73
N ILE A 67 -3.68 7.88 -2.99
CA ILE A 67 -2.69 7.19 -3.83
C ILE A 67 -2.32 5.84 -3.20
N HIS A 68 -1.96 5.80 -1.92
CA HIS A 68 -1.65 4.55 -1.22
C HIS A 68 -2.80 3.54 -1.29
N TYR A 69 -4.03 3.97 -1.08
CA TYR A 69 -5.20 3.10 -1.23
C TYR A 69 -5.30 2.50 -2.64
N LEU A 70 -5.11 3.32 -3.68
CA LEU A 70 -5.23 2.87 -5.06
C LEU A 70 -4.17 1.84 -5.43
N PHE A 71 -2.90 2.09 -5.08
CA PHE A 71 -1.79 1.23 -5.50
C PHE A 71 -1.59 0.03 -4.59
N ASP A 72 -1.68 0.22 -3.27
CA ASP A 72 -1.30 -0.79 -2.28
C ASP A 72 -2.49 -1.66 -1.88
N VAL A 73 -3.73 -1.21 -2.12
CA VAL A 73 -4.95 -1.97 -1.78
C VAL A 73 -5.79 -2.30 -2.99
N ARG A 74 -6.19 -1.31 -3.79
CA ARG A 74 -7.16 -1.51 -4.90
C ARG A 74 -6.53 -2.22 -6.10
N TRP A 75 -5.29 -1.89 -6.45
CA TRP A 75 -4.61 -2.40 -7.65
C TRP A 75 -3.50 -3.42 -7.36
N ILE A 76 -3.32 -3.80 -6.10
CA ILE A 76 -2.27 -4.73 -5.66
C ILE A 76 -2.22 -6.02 -6.47
N GLU A 77 -3.37 -6.61 -6.81
CA GLU A 77 -3.39 -7.87 -7.57
C GLU A 77 -2.83 -7.70 -8.99
N LYS A 78 -3.14 -6.58 -9.64
CA LYS A 78 -2.61 -6.24 -10.97
C LYS A 78 -1.09 -6.03 -10.90
N TYR A 79 -0.62 -5.36 -9.84
CA TYR A 79 0.81 -5.13 -9.62
C TYR A 79 1.58 -6.41 -9.33
N LEU A 80 1.05 -7.29 -8.50
CA LEU A 80 1.67 -8.57 -8.17
C LEU A 80 1.79 -9.47 -9.40
N LYS A 81 0.73 -9.59 -10.21
CA LYS A 81 0.78 -10.34 -11.49
C LYS A 81 1.87 -9.81 -12.42
N LYS A 82 1.93 -8.49 -12.60
CA LYS A 82 2.98 -7.85 -13.42
C LYS A 82 4.39 -8.07 -12.88
N ARG A 83 4.57 -8.10 -11.55
CA ARG A 83 5.86 -8.40 -10.91
C ARG A 83 6.27 -9.86 -11.14
N GLU A 84 5.32 -10.78 -11.05
CA GLU A 84 5.57 -12.20 -11.31
C GLU A 84 5.94 -12.46 -12.77
N GLU A 85 5.26 -11.86 -13.73
CA GLU A 85 5.61 -11.95 -15.16
C GLU A 85 7.04 -11.48 -15.41
N LYS A 86 7.43 -10.34 -14.83
CA LYS A 86 8.81 -9.83 -14.89
C LYS A 86 9.82 -10.79 -14.24
N ALA A 87 9.46 -11.38 -13.11
CA ALA A 87 10.33 -12.34 -12.42
C ALA A 87 10.55 -13.60 -13.25
N GLU A 88 9.49 -14.11 -13.90
CA GLU A 88 9.58 -15.25 -14.82
C GLU A 88 10.44 -14.94 -16.04
N GLN A 89 10.25 -13.78 -16.68
CA GLN A 89 11.06 -13.37 -17.82
C GLN A 89 12.54 -13.31 -17.44
N LYS A 90 12.85 -12.65 -16.31
CA LYS A 90 14.23 -12.54 -15.82
C LYS A 90 14.83 -13.91 -15.52
N ALA A 91 14.07 -14.83 -14.92
CA ALA A 91 14.51 -16.19 -14.66
C ALA A 91 14.84 -16.95 -15.96
N LYS A 92 14.01 -16.82 -17.00
CA LYS A 92 14.27 -17.41 -18.33
C LYS A 92 15.55 -16.86 -18.95
N GLU A 93 15.76 -15.54 -18.91
CA GLU A 93 16.97 -14.90 -19.42
C GLU A 93 18.24 -15.36 -18.67
N MET A 94 18.15 -15.55 -17.35
CA MET A 94 19.26 -16.06 -16.55
C MET A 94 19.59 -17.53 -16.88
N MET A 95 18.57 -18.36 -17.15
CA MET A 95 18.77 -19.74 -17.56
C MET A 95 19.35 -19.87 -18.99
N ALA A 96 18.94 -18.99 -19.91
CA ALA A 96 19.44 -19.01 -21.29
C ALA A 96 20.90 -18.53 -21.43
N LYS A 97 21.42 -17.81 -20.43
CA LYS A 97 22.82 -17.36 -20.36
C LYS A 97 23.77 -18.36 -19.68
N LYS A 98 23.23 -19.48 -19.16
CA LYS A 98 23.99 -20.53 -18.49
C LYS A 98 24.26 -21.67 -19.45
#